data_AF-A0A0N0NJZ4-F1
#
_entry.id   AF-A0A0N0NJZ4-F1
#
_cell.length_a   1.000
_cell.length_b   1.000
_cell.length_c   1.000
_cell.angle_alpha   90.00
_cell.angle_beta   90.00
_cell.angle_gamma   90.00
#
_symmetry.space_group_name_H-M   'P 1'
#
loop_
_entity.id
_entity.type
_entity.pdbx_description
1 polymer ?
#
loop_
_entity_poly.entity_id
_entity_poly.type
_entity_poly.pdbx_seq_one_letter_code
_entity_poly.pdbx_strand_id
1 'polypeptide(L)'
;MKLLLPVLLLANTAVAQGSARQPPNGPPVRHPGPPGGGQPGRPPSSTGHPSPPAPTDPSGPPAPPTGPGGDDFNPLEHLGANSPWFPGPNVFGIPRSAPEGCAVDQAVYISRHGSRYPDPGAYNGWLTLHDKLQNASFTARGPLAFLPDWEPVLDEPDQQLAQLSPGGYEELYTYGVELRTRYPGWYKYGSPFRVFSNDYQRTVDSARLFARGYLGPNATTLGTVHPILASDPSVIANSLATSDSCPTYNDRSGAGYADVWDSIYLPPIAERLNQLIDGDLELTPDNVSNFPYLCGFESQITRRRSPFCDVFTPEEILQYEYRQDLRYWYGTGPGSFNNASVMLPVIEGVVDLLKSGPETPVEGASSGPNITGPLTVAFTHDNQINQLVSSLGIFDEQPALTADSMNSSRIYVSSRNNPMRGTVTFERINCSGELYLRLLLNDAVYPVPSCRSGPGSSCPLDQYNDEVLAGKWEKAGTFESFCDLEEGSVTTSPDGGVTFFTDLTLPAIRSVQP
;
A
#
# COMPACT_ATOMS: atom_id res chain seq x y z
N MET A 1 37.07 18.94 6.96
CA MET A 1 37.78 17.76 6.41
C MET A 1 36.73 16.69 6.21
N LYS A 2 36.41 16.39 4.94
CA LYS A 2 35.39 15.39 4.53
C LYS A 2 35.95 13.99 4.75
N LEU A 3 35.17 13.07 5.29
CA LEU A 3 35.41 11.63 5.14
C LEU A 3 34.23 11.03 4.38
N LEU A 4 34.49 10.63 3.14
CA LEU A 4 33.62 9.85 2.27
C LEU A 4 33.79 8.37 2.61
N LEU A 5 32.70 7.64 2.78
CA LEU A 5 32.66 6.17 2.68
C LEU A 5 32.40 5.81 1.19
N PRO A 6 33.18 4.90 0.57
CA PRO A 6 32.89 4.47 -0.79
C PRO A 6 31.91 3.28 -0.78
N VAL A 7 30.85 3.41 -1.59
CA VAL A 7 30.00 2.31 -2.04
C VAL A 7 30.75 1.53 -3.11
N LEU A 8 31.02 0.25 -2.86
CA LEU A 8 31.64 -0.64 -3.83
C LEU A 8 30.55 -1.36 -4.64
N LEU A 9 30.47 -0.99 -5.92
CA LEU A 9 29.70 -1.67 -6.96
C LEU A 9 30.43 -2.97 -7.34
N LEU A 10 29.81 -4.13 -7.17
CA LEU A 10 30.30 -5.38 -7.75
C LEU A 10 29.34 -5.84 -8.85
N ALA A 11 29.85 -5.73 -10.08
CA ALA A 11 29.26 -6.28 -11.29
C ALA A 11 29.38 -7.81 -11.27
N ASN A 12 28.25 -8.51 -11.43
CA ASN A 12 28.24 -9.94 -11.68
C ASN A 12 28.20 -10.19 -13.19
N THR A 13 29.25 -10.83 -13.68
CA THR A 13 29.40 -11.32 -15.05
C THR A 13 28.55 -12.57 -15.25
N ALA A 14 27.77 -12.56 -16.31
CA ALA A 14 27.03 -13.72 -16.81
C ALA A 14 27.99 -14.76 -17.40
N VAL A 15 27.76 -16.04 -17.07
CA VAL A 15 28.26 -17.19 -17.85
C VAL A 15 27.05 -17.98 -18.30
N ALA A 16 26.91 -18.13 -19.61
CA ALA A 16 25.91 -18.93 -20.28
C ALA A 16 26.43 -20.34 -20.59
N GLN A 17 25.49 -21.29 -20.59
CA GLN A 17 25.29 -22.41 -21.52
C GLN A 17 25.15 -23.80 -20.87
N GLY A 18 24.07 -24.48 -21.25
CA GLY A 18 23.85 -25.91 -20.96
C GLY A 18 22.46 -26.40 -21.35
N SER A 19 22.21 -26.56 -22.66
CA SER A 19 21.04 -27.25 -23.22
C SER A 19 21.10 -28.76 -22.95
N ALA A 20 19.98 -29.40 -22.56
CA ALA A 20 19.54 -30.68 -23.11
C ALA A 20 18.26 -31.27 -22.45
N ARG A 21 17.28 -31.57 -23.33
CA ARG A 21 16.46 -32.80 -23.45
C ARG A 21 15.31 -33.09 -22.46
N GLN A 22 14.09 -33.00 -23.01
CA GLN A 22 12.90 -33.81 -22.65
C GLN A 22 13.07 -35.29 -23.01
N PRO A 23 12.32 -36.18 -22.33
CA PRO A 23 11.52 -37.20 -23.04
C PRO A 23 10.12 -37.41 -22.35
N PRO A 24 9.23 -38.33 -22.78
CA PRO A 24 7.98 -37.94 -23.46
C PRO A 24 6.68 -38.42 -22.77
N ASN A 25 5.57 -37.92 -23.34
CA ASN A 25 4.15 -38.23 -23.17
C ASN A 25 3.76 -39.65 -22.67
N GLY A 26 2.91 -39.68 -21.64
CA GLY A 26 2.04 -40.81 -21.28
C GLY A 26 0.62 -40.67 -21.88
N PRO A 27 -0.13 -41.78 -22.07
CA PRO A 27 -1.38 -41.81 -22.83
C PRO A 27 -2.61 -41.34 -22.02
N PRO A 28 -3.74 -40.99 -22.70
CA PRO A 28 -4.87 -40.33 -22.08
C PRO A 28 -5.78 -41.28 -21.29
N VAL A 29 -6.21 -40.84 -20.10
CA VAL A 29 -7.23 -41.52 -19.29
C VAL A 29 -8.62 -41.07 -19.73
N ARG A 30 -9.49 -42.06 -19.92
CA ARG A 30 -10.86 -41.97 -20.44
C ARG A 30 -11.83 -41.35 -19.43
N HIS A 31 -12.70 -40.48 -19.91
CA HIS A 31 -13.96 -40.09 -19.27
C HIS A 31 -15.01 -41.22 -19.32
N PRO A 32 -15.86 -41.35 -18.29
CA PRO A 32 -17.23 -41.83 -18.44
C PRO A 32 -18.21 -40.64 -18.45
N GLY A 33 -19.12 -40.64 -19.44
CA GLY A 33 -20.21 -39.68 -19.59
C GLY A 33 -21.37 -39.86 -18.59
N PRO A 34 -22.41 -39.01 -18.69
CA PRO A 34 -23.46 -38.86 -17.69
C PRO A 34 -24.73 -39.68 -18.00
N PRO A 35 -25.65 -39.83 -17.04
CA PRO A 35 -27.08 -39.92 -17.33
C PRO A 35 -27.79 -38.66 -16.81
N GLY A 36 -28.50 -37.91 -17.67
CA GLY A 36 -29.96 -38.04 -17.87
C GLY A 36 -30.70 -37.16 -16.84
N GLY A 37 -31.36 -36.06 -17.17
CA GLY A 37 -32.47 -35.94 -18.11
C GLY A 37 -33.78 -35.83 -17.33
N GLY A 38 -34.24 -34.60 -17.04
CA GLY A 38 -35.53 -34.36 -16.37
C GLY A 38 -35.87 -32.89 -16.15
N GLN A 39 -36.81 -32.37 -16.95
CA GLN A 39 -37.64 -31.17 -16.73
C GLN A 39 -39.05 -31.48 -17.28
N PRO A 40 -40.12 -30.69 -17.02
CA PRO A 40 -40.28 -29.55 -16.11
C PRO A 40 -41.55 -29.64 -15.22
N GLY A 41 -41.63 -28.82 -14.17
CA GLY A 41 -42.87 -28.58 -13.41
C GLY A 41 -42.98 -27.14 -12.92
N ARG A 42 -43.93 -26.39 -13.49
CA ARG A 42 -44.57 -25.16 -12.95
C ARG A 42 -45.88 -25.59 -12.25
N PRO A 43 -46.62 -24.81 -11.42
CA PRO A 43 -46.61 -23.35 -11.12
C PRO A 43 -46.78 -23.07 -9.57
N PRO A 44 -47.25 -21.93 -9.00
CA PRO A 44 -47.71 -20.63 -9.54
C PRO A 44 -47.11 -19.36 -8.88
N SER A 45 -47.62 -18.22 -9.35
CA SER A 45 -47.31 -16.83 -9.03
C SER A 45 -47.94 -16.28 -7.74
N SER A 46 -47.31 -15.19 -7.28
CA SER A 46 -47.75 -14.10 -6.39
C SER A 46 -47.83 -14.37 -4.88
N THR A 47 -47.03 -13.64 -4.09
CA THR A 47 -47.43 -12.45 -3.31
C THR A 47 -46.18 -11.80 -2.71
N GLY A 48 -46.18 -10.46 -2.63
CA GLY A 48 -45.05 -9.66 -2.15
C GLY A 48 -44.64 -9.94 -0.71
N HIS A 49 -43.32 -9.98 -0.49
CA HIS A 49 -42.69 -9.87 0.82
C HIS A 49 -41.71 -8.70 0.82
N PRO A 50 -41.56 -7.98 1.95
CA PRO A 50 -40.74 -6.78 2.05
C PRO A 50 -39.27 -7.12 1.84
N SER A 51 -38.55 -6.19 1.19
CA SER A 51 -37.10 -6.26 1.01
C SER A 51 -36.40 -6.53 2.34
N PRO A 52 -35.41 -7.44 2.39
CA PRO A 52 -34.59 -7.62 3.58
C PRO A 52 -33.79 -6.34 3.85
N PRO A 53 -33.53 -6.00 5.13
CA PRO A 53 -32.64 -4.90 5.46
C PRO A 53 -31.24 -5.17 4.88
N ALA A 54 -30.55 -4.08 4.51
CA ALA A 54 -29.17 -4.12 4.04
C ALA A 54 -28.29 -4.92 5.03
N PRO A 55 -27.34 -5.75 4.53
CA PRO A 55 -26.46 -6.49 5.41
C PRO A 55 -25.61 -5.50 6.21
N THR A 56 -25.74 -5.53 7.53
CA THR A 56 -24.72 -5.02 8.45
C THR A 56 -23.48 -5.88 8.26
N ASP A 57 -22.41 -5.28 7.75
CA ASP A 57 -21.11 -5.92 7.51
C ASP A 57 -20.51 -6.47 8.81
N PRO A 58 -20.38 -7.80 8.98
CA PRO A 58 -19.72 -8.38 10.14
C PRO A 58 -18.43 -9.14 9.76
N SER A 59 -17.80 -8.84 8.62
CA SER A 59 -16.68 -9.65 8.10
C SER A 59 -15.37 -8.88 7.92
N GLY A 60 -14.93 -8.19 8.98
CA GLY A 60 -13.49 -7.92 9.15
C GLY A 60 -12.77 -9.18 9.64
N PRO A 61 -11.47 -9.34 9.35
CA PRO A 61 -10.66 -10.40 9.96
C PRO A 61 -10.70 -10.29 11.49
N PRO A 62 -10.58 -11.40 12.25
CA PRO A 62 -10.54 -11.33 13.70
C PRO A 62 -9.36 -10.46 14.13
N ALA A 63 -9.65 -9.42 14.90
CA ALA A 63 -8.63 -8.61 15.56
C ALA A 63 -7.71 -9.52 16.40
N PRO A 64 -6.39 -9.26 16.45
CA PRO A 64 -5.50 -9.99 17.35
C PRO A 64 -5.98 -9.84 18.80
N PRO A 65 -5.82 -10.88 19.65
CA PRO A 65 -6.37 -10.88 20.99
C PRO A 65 -5.77 -9.75 21.84
N THR A 66 -6.64 -8.89 22.39
CA THR A 66 -6.28 -7.82 23.32
C THR A 66 -6.02 -8.40 24.71
N GLY A 67 -4.82 -8.16 25.25
CA GLY A 67 -4.50 -8.43 26.65
C GLY A 67 -5.16 -7.42 27.60
N PRO A 68 -5.30 -7.72 28.90
CA PRO A 68 -6.10 -6.91 29.80
C PRO A 68 -5.31 -5.70 30.32
N GLY A 69 -5.72 -4.48 29.97
CA GLY A 69 -5.27 -3.25 30.63
C GLY A 69 -5.34 -1.98 29.77
N GLY A 70 -6.55 -1.41 29.64
CA GLY A 70 -6.82 -0.14 28.95
C GLY A 70 -7.57 -0.38 27.65
N ASP A 71 -8.89 -0.18 27.65
CA ASP A 71 -9.72 -0.43 26.46
C ASP A 71 -9.23 0.43 25.27
N ASP A 72 -8.78 -0.26 24.22
CA ASP A 72 -8.64 0.16 22.82
C ASP A 72 -7.31 0.72 22.25
N PHE A 73 -6.19 0.80 23.00
CA PHE A 73 -4.91 1.18 22.38
C PHE A 73 -4.17 -0.03 21.76
N ASN A 74 -4.07 -0.06 20.44
CA ASN A 74 -3.33 -1.08 19.70
C ASN A 74 -2.04 -0.49 19.10
N PRO A 75 -0.84 -0.81 19.63
CA PRO A 75 0.42 -0.27 19.10
C PRO A 75 0.61 -0.52 17.61
N LEU A 76 0.10 -1.64 17.09
CA LEU A 76 0.22 -2.03 15.68
C LEU A 76 -0.48 -1.07 14.72
N GLU A 77 -1.35 -0.18 15.20
CA GLU A 77 -2.03 0.84 14.40
C GLU A 77 -1.29 2.19 14.41
N HIS A 78 -0.14 2.27 15.09
CA HIS A 78 0.60 3.49 15.34
C HIS A 78 2.10 3.38 14.97
N LEU A 79 2.48 2.39 14.16
CA LEU A 79 3.90 2.14 13.79
C LEU A 79 4.30 2.77 12.46
N GLY A 80 3.59 3.81 12.02
CA GLY A 80 3.77 4.39 10.69
C GLY A 80 3.62 3.34 9.59
N ALA A 81 4.53 3.34 8.61
CA ALA A 81 4.53 2.36 7.52
C ALA A 81 4.97 0.94 7.92
N ASN A 82 5.32 0.72 9.18
CA ASN A 82 5.63 -0.63 9.70
C ASN A 82 4.39 -1.31 10.28
N SER A 83 3.29 -0.57 10.40
CA SER A 83 1.99 -1.09 10.82
C SER A 83 1.53 -2.16 9.82
N PRO A 84 1.07 -3.33 10.28
CA PRO A 84 0.20 -4.19 9.48
C PRO A 84 -1.03 -3.40 9.00
N TRP A 85 -1.74 -3.88 7.99
CA TRP A 85 -2.93 -3.18 7.53
C TRP A 85 -4.03 -3.13 8.59
N PHE A 86 -4.69 -1.99 8.71
CA PHE A 86 -5.91 -1.80 9.49
C PHE A 86 -6.84 -0.81 8.75
N PRO A 87 -8.16 -0.90 8.95
CA PRO A 87 -9.08 0.11 8.42
C PRO A 87 -8.78 1.47 9.04
N GLY A 88 -8.62 2.48 8.20
CA GLY A 88 -8.35 3.84 8.63
C GLY A 88 -9.48 4.36 9.54
N PRO A 89 -9.15 5.17 10.57
CA PRO A 89 -10.17 5.75 11.42
C PRO A 89 -11.02 6.76 10.64
N ASN A 90 -12.33 6.80 10.93
CA ASN A 90 -13.24 7.77 10.33
C ASN A 90 -13.12 9.17 10.97
N VAL A 91 -11.98 9.82 10.74
CA VAL A 91 -11.62 11.10 11.38
C VAL A 91 -12.53 12.27 10.98
N PHE A 92 -13.26 12.14 9.87
CA PHE A 92 -14.20 13.17 9.39
C PHE A 92 -15.67 12.82 9.68
N GLY A 93 -15.95 11.66 10.27
CA GLY A 93 -17.33 11.21 10.55
C GLY A 93 -18.17 10.96 9.29
N ILE A 94 -17.54 10.72 8.13
CA ILE A 94 -18.23 10.52 6.85
C ILE A 94 -18.44 9.01 6.63
N PRO A 95 -19.68 8.55 6.40
CA PRO A 95 -19.93 7.14 6.09
C PRO A 95 -19.28 6.71 4.79
N ARG A 96 -18.78 5.48 4.76
CA ARG A 96 -18.20 4.88 3.56
C ARG A 96 -19.25 4.53 2.49
N SER A 97 -20.49 4.24 2.88
CA SER A 97 -21.56 3.90 1.93
C SER A 97 -21.78 5.03 0.91
N ALA A 98 -22.23 4.69 -0.30
CA ALA A 98 -22.64 5.72 -1.26
C ALA A 98 -23.77 6.58 -0.64
N PRO A 99 -23.77 7.91 -0.86
CA PRO A 99 -24.87 8.77 -0.42
C PRO A 99 -26.22 8.35 -1.01
N GLU A 100 -27.31 8.68 -0.33
CA GLU A 100 -28.66 8.37 -0.81
C GLU A 100 -28.91 8.96 -2.21
N GLY A 101 -29.48 8.15 -3.11
CA GLY A 101 -29.71 8.55 -4.51
C GLY A 101 -28.47 8.51 -5.40
N CYS A 102 -27.32 8.07 -4.89
CA CYS A 102 -26.08 7.92 -5.64
C CYS A 102 -25.61 6.46 -5.67
N ALA A 103 -24.76 6.13 -6.64
CA ALA A 103 -24.05 4.85 -6.69
C ALA A 103 -22.57 5.08 -7.03
N VAL A 104 -21.69 4.26 -6.45
CA VAL A 104 -20.33 4.13 -6.99
C VAL A 104 -20.44 3.27 -8.25
N ASP A 105 -20.03 3.79 -9.41
CA ASP A 105 -20.12 3.10 -10.70
C ASP A 105 -18.76 2.75 -11.31
N GLN A 106 -17.67 3.29 -10.75
CA GLN A 106 -16.30 2.95 -11.07
C GLN A 106 -15.39 3.23 -9.87
N ALA A 107 -14.35 2.42 -9.67
CA ALA A 107 -13.32 2.68 -8.67
C ALA A 107 -11.92 2.26 -9.14
N VAL A 108 -10.92 3.06 -8.76
CA VAL A 108 -9.50 2.73 -8.90
C VAL A 108 -8.89 2.58 -7.51
N TYR A 109 -8.32 1.41 -7.28
CA TYR A 109 -7.62 1.08 -6.04
C TYR A 109 -6.12 0.97 -6.31
N ILE A 110 -5.32 1.83 -5.69
CA ILE A 110 -3.87 1.76 -5.72
C ILE A 110 -3.39 1.36 -4.33
N SER A 111 -2.71 0.23 -4.23
CA SER A 111 -2.28 -0.35 -2.95
C SER A 111 -0.77 -0.48 -2.90
N ARG A 112 -0.17 -0.26 -1.72
CA ARG A 112 1.14 -0.81 -1.39
C ARG A 112 1.09 -2.33 -1.48
N HIS A 113 2.24 -2.97 -1.70
CA HIS A 113 2.41 -4.40 -1.42
C HIS A 113 1.95 -4.76 0.02
N GLY A 114 1.60 -6.02 0.23
CA GLY A 114 1.27 -6.55 1.56
C GLY A 114 2.45 -6.58 2.52
N SER A 115 2.20 -7.01 3.75
CA SER A 115 3.19 -7.27 4.78
C SER A 115 4.34 -8.17 4.27
N ARG A 116 5.57 -7.88 4.70
CA ARG A 116 6.81 -8.43 4.12
C ARG A 116 7.88 -8.70 5.15
N TYR A 117 8.84 -9.54 4.82
CA TYR A 117 10.09 -9.62 5.58
C TYR A 117 10.92 -8.32 5.44
N PRO A 118 11.82 -8.03 6.39
CA PRO A 118 12.69 -6.86 6.33
C PRO A 118 13.58 -6.86 5.09
N ASP A 119 14.08 -5.69 4.71
CA ASP A 119 15.16 -5.60 3.73
C ASP A 119 16.49 -6.04 4.37
N PRO A 120 17.50 -6.44 3.58
CA PRO A 120 18.77 -6.95 4.13
C PRO A 120 19.43 -6.02 5.15
N GLY A 121 19.40 -4.70 4.90
CA GLY A 121 19.95 -3.71 5.82
C GLY A 121 19.23 -3.65 7.18
N ALA A 122 17.90 -3.75 7.18
CA ALA A 122 17.12 -3.76 8.41
C ALA A 122 17.34 -5.07 9.19
N TYR A 123 17.42 -6.21 8.49
CA TYR A 123 17.70 -7.50 9.11
C TYR A 123 19.10 -7.56 9.74
N ASN A 124 20.11 -6.96 9.09
CA ASN A 124 21.45 -6.82 9.71
C ASN A 124 21.40 -6.01 11.02
N GLY A 125 20.49 -5.03 11.11
CA GLY A 125 20.22 -4.31 12.35
C GLY A 125 19.64 -5.21 13.45
N TRP A 126 18.76 -6.16 13.07
CA TRP A 126 18.20 -7.14 14.01
C TRP A 126 19.26 -8.12 14.50
N LEU A 127 20.12 -8.62 13.60
CA LEU A 127 21.26 -9.46 13.96
C LEU A 127 22.24 -8.73 14.89
N THR A 128 22.51 -7.46 14.61
CA THR A 128 23.38 -6.64 15.47
C THR A 128 22.78 -6.46 16.88
N LEU A 129 21.47 -6.26 16.99
CA LEU A 129 20.78 -6.20 18.27
C LEU A 129 20.86 -7.56 18.99
N HIS A 130 20.61 -8.65 18.26
CA HIS A 130 20.67 -10.01 18.80
C HIS A 130 22.05 -10.30 19.38
N ASP A 131 23.11 -10.08 18.59
CA ASP A 131 24.48 -10.33 19.04
C ASP A 131 24.85 -9.47 20.24
N LYS A 132 24.36 -8.23 20.31
CA LYS A 132 24.55 -7.38 21.49
C LYS A 132 23.89 -7.97 22.74
N LEU A 133 22.67 -8.48 22.62
CA LEU A 133 21.94 -9.10 23.73
C LEU A 133 22.62 -10.39 24.18
N GLN A 134 22.97 -11.27 23.23
CA GLN A 134 23.57 -12.58 23.54
C GLN A 134 25.01 -12.50 24.08
N ASN A 135 25.75 -11.42 23.78
CA ASN A 135 27.10 -11.21 24.31
C ASN A 135 27.13 -10.49 25.66
N ALA A 136 26.00 -9.99 26.16
CA ALA A 136 25.91 -9.30 27.44
C ALA A 136 25.53 -10.26 28.59
N SER A 137 26.01 -9.97 29.79
CA SER A 137 25.63 -10.61 31.04
C SER A 137 24.67 -9.72 31.84
N PHE A 138 23.37 -9.93 31.65
CA PHE A 138 22.33 -9.11 32.28
C PHE A 138 21.11 -9.92 32.73
N THR A 139 20.30 -9.29 33.58
CA THR A 139 18.91 -9.68 33.84
C THR A 139 18.00 -8.53 33.46
N ALA A 140 16.88 -8.83 32.82
CA ALA A 140 15.90 -7.83 32.45
C ALA A 140 14.54 -8.12 33.12
N ARG A 141 13.84 -7.05 33.48
CA ARG A 141 12.59 -7.10 34.25
C ARG A 141 11.43 -6.50 33.47
N GLY A 142 10.21 -6.84 33.89
CA GLY A 142 8.98 -6.29 33.31
C GLY A 142 8.87 -6.59 31.81
N PRO A 143 8.54 -5.59 30.96
CA PRO A 143 8.36 -5.81 29.53
C PRO A 143 9.64 -6.17 28.77
N LEU A 144 10.83 -6.09 29.40
CA LEU A 144 12.10 -6.49 28.80
C LEU A 144 12.52 -7.92 29.17
N ALA A 145 11.73 -8.65 29.97
CA ALA A 145 12.12 -9.97 30.49
C ALA A 145 12.37 -11.02 29.39
N PHE A 146 11.86 -10.80 28.17
CA PHE A 146 12.07 -11.68 27.01
C PHE A 146 13.42 -11.47 26.32
N LEU A 147 14.11 -10.34 26.54
CA LEU A 147 15.33 -9.98 25.80
C LEU A 147 16.46 -11.03 25.87
N PRO A 148 16.73 -11.71 27.00
CA PRO A 148 17.78 -12.74 27.05
C PRO A 148 17.54 -13.91 26.08
N ASP A 149 16.28 -14.25 25.85
CA ASP A 149 15.87 -15.40 25.01
C ASP A 149 15.44 -14.96 23.60
N TRP A 150 15.56 -13.68 23.27
CA TRP A 150 15.10 -13.17 21.98
C TRP A 150 16.05 -13.55 20.85
N GLU A 151 15.49 -14.04 19.74
CA GLU A 151 16.14 -14.32 18.48
C GLU A 151 15.30 -13.75 17.31
N PRO A 152 15.93 -13.30 16.21
CA PRO A 152 15.20 -12.85 15.02
C PRO A 152 14.29 -13.95 14.47
N VAL A 153 13.06 -13.57 14.07
CA VAL A 153 12.00 -14.52 13.67
C VAL A 153 12.17 -15.16 12.28
N LEU A 154 13.26 -14.88 11.56
CA LEU A 154 13.49 -15.43 10.21
C LEU A 154 14.25 -16.76 10.32
N ASP A 155 13.68 -17.81 9.74
CA ASP A 155 14.27 -19.15 9.66
C ASP A 155 15.06 -19.38 8.35
N GLU A 156 14.68 -18.71 7.27
CA GLU A 156 15.28 -18.87 5.93
C GLU A 156 15.59 -17.51 5.28
N PRO A 157 16.48 -16.69 5.87
CA PRO A 157 16.68 -15.30 5.46
C PRO A 157 17.08 -15.15 3.98
N ASP A 158 17.87 -16.07 3.43
CA ASP A 158 18.28 -16.06 2.02
C ASP A 158 17.09 -16.09 1.04
N GLN A 159 15.96 -16.69 1.44
CA GLN A 159 14.75 -16.81 0.64
C GLN A 159 13.68 -15.78 1.04
N GLN A 160 13.72 -15.30 2.27
CA GLN A 160 12.67 -14.47 2.86
C GLN A 160 12.90 -12.98 2.67
N LEU A 161 14.13 -12.49 2.73
CA LEU A 161 14.40 -11.05 2.76
C LEU A 161 13.75 -10.29 1.59
N ALA A 162 13.13 -9.17 1.94
CA ALA A 162 12.33 -8.32 1.05
C ALA A 162 11.09 -8.95 0.37
N GLN A 163 10.82 -10.24 0.60
CA GLN A 163 9.64 -10.93 0.08
C GLN A 163 8.42 -10.71 0.95
N LEU A 164 7.22 -10.94 0.39
CA LEU A 164 5.98 -10.96 1.16
C LEU A 164 6.03 -12.05 2.23
N SER A 165 5.48 -11.73 3.41
CA SER A 165 5.36 -12.65 4.54
C SER A 165 4.03 -13.40 4.52
N PRO A 166 3.83 -14.44 5.36
CA PRO A 166 2.54 -15.08 5.54
C PRO A 166 1.41 -14.09 5.89
N GLY A 167 1.70 -13.05 6.68
CA GLY A 167 0.73 -11.97 6.93
C GLY A 167 0.37 -11.20 5.67
N GLY A 168 1.34 -10.90 4.81
CA GLY A 168 1.06 -10.29 3.52
C GLY A 168 0.19 -11.18 2.64
N TYR A 169 0.43 -12.49 2.64
CA TYR A 169 -0.37 -13.44 1.85
C TYR A 169 -1.85 -13.40 2.24
N GLU A 170 -2.11 -13.44 3.55
CA GLU A 170 -3.46 -13.35 4.10
C GLU A 170 -4.11 -12.00 3.81
N GLU A 171 -3.41 -10.89 4.05
CA GLU A 171 -3.89 -9.53 3.80
C GLU A 171 -4.34 -9.36 2.34
N LEU A 172 -3.52 -9.81 1.39
CA LEU A 172 -3.75 -9.60 -0.04
C LEU A 172 -4.85 -10.50 -0.60
N TYR A 173 -4.89 -11.77 -0.15
CA TYR A 173 -5.98 -12.67 -0.53
C TYR A 173 -7.32 -12.17 0.03
N THR A 174 -7.34 -11.79 1.31
CA THR A 174 -8.54 -11.25 1.97
C THR A 174 -9.00 -9.98 1.28
N TYR A 175 -8.08 -9.08 0.93
CA TYR A 175 -8.39 -7.86 0.19
C TYR A 175 -9.08 -8.14 -1.16
N GLY A 176 -8.66 -9.18 -1.88
CA GLY A 176 -9.34 -9.65 -3.09
C GLY A 176 -10.79 -10.07 -2.83
N VAL A 177 -11.02 -10.85 -1.77
CA VAL A 177 -12.36 -11.27 -1.36
C VAL A 177 -13.22 -10.06 -0.95
N GLU A 178 -12.67 -9.15 -0.15
CA GLU A 178 -13.34 -7.94 0.32
C GLU A 178 -13.78 -7.04 -0.85
N LEU A 179 -12.93 -6.80 -1.85
CA LEU A 179 -13.34 -6.00 -3.01
C LEU A 179 -14.41 -6.70 -3.84
N ARG A 180 -14.36 -8.04 -3.92
CA ARG A 180 -15.38 -8.82 -4.63
C ARG A 180 -16.74 -8.74 -3.95
N THR A 181 -16.77 -8.70 -2.62
CA THR A 181 -18.02 -8.59 -1.84
C THR A 181 -18.53 -7.16 -1.73
N ARG A 182 -17.62 -6.18 -1.66
CA ARG A 182 -17.93 -4.75 -1.55
C ARG A 182 -18.74 -4.20 -2.72
N TYR A 183 -18.44 -4.66 -3.94
CA TYR A 183 -19.16 -4.26 -5.14
C TYR A 183 -19.89 -5.44 -5.79
N PRO A 184 -21.03 -5.87 -5.21
CA PRO A 184 -21.77 -6.99 -5.72
C PRO A 184 -22.27 -6.67 -7.14
N GLY A 185 -21.96 -7.56 -8.08
CA GLY A 185 -22.38 -7.44 -9.49
C GLY A 185 -21.35 -6.83 -10.44
N TRP A 186 -20.26 -6.24 -9.95
CA TRP A 186 -19.22 -5.67 -10.82
C TRP A 186 -18.45 -6.73 -11.61
N TYR A 187 -17.99 -7.80 -10.95
CA TYR A 187 -17.37 -8.91 -11.67
C TYR A 187 -18.40 -9.92 -12.19
N LYS A 188 -18.38 -10.14 -13.50
CA LYS A 188 -19.16 -11.17 -14.21
C LYS A 188 -18.44 -12.51 -14.09
N TYR A 189 -19.08 -13.50 -13.49
CA TYR A 189 -18.44 -14.79 -13.25
C TYR A 189 -17.90 -15.43 -14.54
N GLY A 190 -16.64 -15.87 -14.50
CA GLY A 190 -15.97 -16.47 -15.66
C GLY A 190 -15.41 -15.48 -16.67
N SER A 191 -15.53 -14.16 -16.44
CA SER A 191 -14.86 -13.18 -17.29
C SER A 191 -13.37 -13.06 -16.92
N PRO A 192 -12.50 -12.68 -17.88
CA PRO A 192 -11.15 -12.28 -17.56
C PRO A 192 -11.12 -11.03 -16.66
N PHE A 193 -10.04 -10.84 -15.92
CA PHE A 193 -9.81 -9.69 -15.05
C PHE A 193 -8.33 -9.32 -15.03
N ARG A 194 -8.03 -8.01 -14.92
CA ARG A 194 -6.66 -7.50 -15.04
C ARG A 194 -6.28 -6.77 -13.76
N VAL A 195 -5.02 -6.90 -13.37
CA VAL A 195 -4.43 -6.19 -12.23
C VAL A 195 -3.09 -5.62 -12.66
N PHE A 196 -2.73 -4.43 -12.18
CA PHE A 196 -1.45 -3.79 -12.49
C PHE A 196 -0.50 -3.85 -11.30
N SER A 197 0.80 -3.78 -11.56
CA SER A 197 1.80 -3.61 -10.50
C SER A 197 3.06 -2.94 -11.03
N ASN A 198 3.84 -2.29 -10.17
CA ASN A 198 5.26 -2.12 -10.48
C ASN A 198 5.91 -3.49 -10.69
N ASP A 199 6.90 -3.57 -11.59
CA ASP A 199 7.65 -4.78 -11.85
C ASP A 199 8.73 -5.03 -10.81
N TYR A 200 8.27 -5.31 -9.59
CA TYR A 200 9.08 -5.71 -8.47
C TYR A 200 8.44 -6.93 -7.80
N GLN A 201 9.25 -7.92 -7.40
CA GLN A 201 8.75 -9.22 -6.95
C GLN A 201 7.59 -9.14 -5.93
N ARG A 202 7.75 -8.38 -4.84
CA ARG A 202 6.69 -8.24 -3.81
C ARG A 202 5.43 -7.53 -4.29
N THR A 203 5.49 -6.59 -5.25
CA THR A 203 4.29 -5.93 -5.80
C THR A 203 3.59 -6.82 -6.82
N VAL A 204 4.35 -7.56 -7.63
CA VAL A 204 3.81 -8.57 -8.55
C VAL A 204 3.10 -9.67 -7.77
N ASP A 205 3.72 -10.21 -6.73
CA ASP A 205 3.10 -11.25 -5.90
C ASP A 205 1.90 -10.72 -5.10
N SER A 206 1.90 -9.43 -4.75
CA SER A 206 0.72 -8.78 -4.18
C SER A 206 -0.47 -8.79 -5.13
N ALA A 207 -0.24 -8.42 -6.39
CA ALA A 207 -1.24 -8.46 -7.44
C ALA A 207 -1.76 -9.88 -7.70
N ARG A 208 -0.86 -10.88 -7.69
CA ARG A 208 -1.22 -12.30 -7.83
C ARG A 208 -2.15 -12.78 -6.70
N LEU A 209 -1.77 -12.53 -5.45
CA LEU A 209 -2.56 -12.95 -4.28
C LEU A 209 -3.91 -12.25 -4.22
N PHE A 210 -3.95 -10.96 -4.55
CA PHE A 210 -5.20 -10.22 -4.72
C PHE A 210 -6.10 -10.85 -5.79
N ALA A 211 -5.57 -11.12 -6.99
CA ALA A 211 -6.33 -11.75 -8.07
C ALA A 211 -6.85 -13.14 -7.67
N ARG A 212 -6.08 -13.92 -6.90
CA ARG A 212 -6.52 -15.21 -6.34
C ARG A 212 -7.68 -15.07 -5.35
N GLY A 213 -7.67 -14.03 -4.51
CA GLY A 213 -8.80 -13.71 -3.63
C GLY A 213 -10.04 -13.27 -4.41
N TYR A 214 -9.86 -12.38 -5.39
CA TYR A 214 -10.96 -11.78 -6.16
C TYR A 214 -11.64 -12.76 -7.13
N LEU A 215 -10.86 -13.60 -7.81
CA LEU A 215 -11.34 -14.55 -8.83
C LEU A 215 -11.55 -15.97 -8.30
N GLY A 216 -10.99 -16.29 -7.13
CA GLY A 216 -11.07 -17.62 -6.54
C GLY A 216 -10.29 -18.67 -7.35
N PRO A 217 -10.76 -19.93 -7.38
CA PRO A 217 -10.00 -21.07 -7.94
C PRO A 217 -9.57 -20.92 -9.40
N ASN A 218 -10.26 -20.09 -10.19
CA ASN A 218 -9.97 -19.90 -11.62
C ASN A 218 -9.00 -18.75 -11.90
N ALA A 219 -8.37 -18.16 -10.88
CA ALA A 219 -7.51 -16.99 -11.02
C ALA A 219 -6.38 -17.18 -12.04
N THR A 220 -5.70 -18.33 -12.07
CA THR A 220 -4.61 -18.61 -13.02
C THR A 220 -5.08 -18.81 -14.47
N THR A 221 -6.40 -18.88 -14.72
CA THR A 221 -6.97 -18.93 -16.08
C THR A 221 -7.63 -17.61 -16.48
N LEU A 222 -8.20 -16.88 -15.52
CA LEU A 222 -9.01 -15.69 -15.78
C LEU A 222 -8.30 -14.38 -15.43
N GLY A 223 -7.30 -14.41 -14.55
CA GLY A 223 -6.58 -13.22 -14.13
C GLY A 223 -5.32 -13.02 -14.95
N THR A 224 -5.02 -11.77 -15.26
CA THR A 224 -3.71 -11.37 -15.80
C THR A 224 -3.18 -10.24 -14.94
N VAL A 225 -1.95 -10.39 -14.46
CA VAL A 225 -1.19 -9.30 -13.83
C VAL A 225 -0.32 -8.67 -14.92
N HIS A 226 -0.33 -7.34 -14.98
CA HIS A 226 0.50 -6.52 -15.86
C HIS A 226 1.55 -5.75 -15.05
N PRO A 227 2.74 -6.32 -14.82
CA PRO A 227 3.86 -5.60 -14.24
C PRO A 227 4.40 -4.56 -15.23
N ILE A 228 4.67 -3.35 -14.73
CA ILE A 228 5.30 -2.25 -15.47
C ILE A 228 6.70 -1.99 -14.91
N LEU A 229 7.73 -2.12 -15.74
CA LEU A 229 9.10 -1.82 -15.35
C LEU A 229 9.36 -0.31 -15.36
N ALA A 230 9.20 0.33 -14.20
CA ALA A 230 9.28 1.79 -14.05
C ALA A 230 10.62 2.42 -14.48
N SER A 231 11.71 1.65 -14.41
CA SER A 231 13.05 2.12 -14.81
C SER A 231 13.30 2.01 -16.32
N ASP A 232 12.36 1.48 -17.11
CA ASP A 232 12.50 1.38 -18.55
C ASP A 232 12.34 2.78 -19.19
N PRO A 233 13.28 3.22 -20.05
CA PRO A 233 13.23 4.55 -20.65
C PRO A 233 12.05 4.75 -21.62
N SER A 234 11.33 3.70 -22.01
CA SER A 234 10.11 3.80 -22.83
C SER A 234 8.86 4.21 -22.05
N VAL A 235 8.94 4.33 -20.71
CA VAL A 235 7.81 4.67 -19.83
C VAL A 235 8.14 5.76 -18.81
N ILE A 236 8.97 6.74 -19.19
CA ILE A 236 9.29 7.90 -18.33
C ILE A 236 8.00 8.61 -17.91
N ALA A 237 7.83 8.80 -16.59
CA ALA A 237 6.61 9.29 -15.93
C ALA A 237 5.35 8.43 -16.12
N ASN A 238 5.44 7.28 -16.80
CA ASN A 238 4.32 6.44 -17.19
C ASN A 238 4.33 5.06 -16.49
N SER A 239 4.38 5.06 -15.16
CA SER A 239 4.39 3.85 -14.34
C SER A 239 3.78 4.09 -12.95
N LEU A 240 3.66 3.04 -12.13
CA LEU A 240 3.24 3.15 -10.73
C LEU A 240 4.40 3.54 -9.78
N ALA A 241 5.60 3.80 -10.32
CA ALA A 241 6.78 4.31 -9.61
C ALA A 241 7.52 5.34 -10.47
N THR A 242 6.82 6.41 -10.83
CA THR A 242 7.36 7.53 -11.61
C THR A 242 8.64 8.12 -11.00
N SER A 243 8.80 8.07 -9.67
CA SER A 243 10.03 8.44 -8.97
C SER A 243 11.29 7.78 -9.53
N ASP A 244 11.18 6.54 -10.02
CA ASP A 244 12.32 5.76 -10.51
C ASP A 244 12.85 6.29 -11.86
N SER A 245 12.01 7.08 -12.56
CA SER A 245 12.36 7.78 -13.79
C SER A 245 12.73 9.26 -13.57
N CYS A 246 12.85 9.71 -12.32
CA CYS A 246 13.12 11.10 -11.96
C CYS A 246 14.54 11.26 -11.36
N PRO A 247 15.55 11.70 -12.12
CA PRO A 247 16.93 11.83 -11.64
C PRO A 247 17.12 12.72 -10.41
N THR A 248 16.29 13.76 -10.24
CA THR A 248 16.36 14.69 -9.10
C THR A 248 15.68 14.14 -7.85
N TYR A 249 14.87 13.08 -7.98
CA TYR A 249 14.18 12.48 -6.86
C TYR A 249 15.18 11.93 -5.85
N ASN A 250 15.02 12.34 -4.59
CA ASN A 250 15.89 11.89 -3.51
C ASN A 250 15.12 11.89 -2.19
N ASP A 251 14.79 10.70 -1.68
CA ASP A 251 14.14 10.53 -0.38
C ASP A 251 15.12 10.91 0.74
N ARG A 252 14.85 12.04 1.40
CA ARG A 252 15.66 12.52 2.54
C ARG A 252 15.30 11.85 3.86
N SER A 253 14.31 10.96 3.90
CA SER A 253 13.86 10.25 5.11
C SER A 253 13.56 11.17 6.30
N GLY A 254 13.13 12.40 6.04
CA GLY A 254 12.88 13.43 7.05
C GLY A 254 14.12 13.97 7.77
N ALA A 255 15.31 13.82 7.18
CA ALA A 255 16.57 14.34 7.71
C ALA A 255 16.45 15.81 8.14
N GLY A 256 16.99 16.13 9.31
CA GLY A 256 16.91 17.43 9.96
C GLY A 256 15.63 17.70 10.75
N TYR A 257 14.55 16.91 10.54
CA TYR A 257 13.31 17.01 11.31
C TYR A 257 13.13 15.79 12.22
N ALA A 258 13.20 14.59 11.65
CA ALA A 258 13.14 13.34 12.40
C ALA A 258 14.32 13.23 13.37
N ASP A 259 15.52 13.68 12.98
CA ASP A 259 16.71 13.66 13.84
C ASP A 259 16.56 14.55 15.09
N VAL A 260 15.94 15.72 14.93
CA VAL A 260 15.65 16.63 16.05
C VAL A 260 14.64 15.98 16.99
N TRP A 261 13.59 15.38 16.45
CA TRP A 261 12.60 14.68 17.26
C TRP A 261 13.21 13.46 17.98
N ASP A 262 14.00 12.65 17.28
CA ASP A 262 14.74 11.49 17.84
C ASP A 262 15.60 11.93 19.05
N SER A 263 16.19 13.12 19.03
CA SER A 263 16.94 13.67 20.17
C SER A 263 16.08 14.10 21.39
N ILE A 264 14.76 14.22 21.20
CA ILE A 264 13.80 14.65 22.24
C ILE A 264 13.13 13.45 22.90
N TYR A 265 12.55 12.53 22.11
CA TYR A 265 11.68 11.48 22.67
C TYR A 265 12.42 10.19 23.04
N LEU A 266 13.51 9.82 22.33
CA LEU A 266 14.20 8.56 22.61
C LEU A 266 15.01 8.54 23.92
N PRO A 267 15.75 9.60 24.30
CA PRO A 267 16.60 9.52 25.49
C PRO A 267 15.84 9.21 26.79
N PRO A 268 14.68 9.83 27.09
CA PRO A 268 13.88 9.48 28.26
C PRO A 268 13.39 8.02 28.25
N ILE A 269 13.06 7.49 27.07
CA ILE A 269 12.61 6.08 26.92
C ILE A 269 13.79 5.14 27.19
N ALA A 270 14.96 5.42 26.61
CA ALA A 270 16.16 4.63 26.86
C ALA A 270 16.54 4.64 28.34
N GLU A 271 16.47 5.79 29.01
CA GLU A 271 16.71 5.90 30.46
C GLU A 271 15.73 5.02 31.25
N ARG A 272 14.42 5.11 30.96
CA ARG A 272 13.39 4.28 31.58
C ARG A 272 13.65 2.79 31.39
N LEU A 273 14.00 2.37 30.18
CA LEU A 273 14.23 0.96 29.85
C LEU A 273 15.50 0.42 30.53
N ASN A 274 16.57 1.20 30.61
CA ASN A 274 17.79 0.78 31.32
C ASN A 274 17.58 0.61 32.83
N GLN A 275 16.61 1.28 33.46
CA GLN A 275 16.26 1.03 34.88
C GLN A 275 15.67 -0.37 35.13
N LEU A 276 15.24 -1.06 34.08
CA LEU A 276 14.70 -2.42 34.12
C LEU A 276 15.77 -3.49 33.85
N ILE A 277 17.03 -3.09 33.65
CA ILE A 277 18.16 -3.96 33.32
C ILE A 277 19.18 -3.88 34.45
N ASP A 278 19.61 -5.04 34.94
CA ASP A 278 20.72 -5.17 35.87
C ASP A 278 21.83 -5.99 35.19
N GLY A 279 23.03 -5.43 35.03
CA GLY A 279 24.14 -6.10 34.35
C GLY A 279 25.00 -5.15 33.52
N ASP A 280 25.66 -5.69 32.50
CA ASP A 280 26.53 -4.93 31.58
C ASP A 280 25.85 -4.57 30.23
N LEU A 281 24.56 -4.90 30.06
CA LEU A 281 23.76 -4.44 28.93
C LEU A 281 23.32 -2.99 29.13
N GLU A 282 23.65 -2.14 28.17
CA GLU A 282 23.15 -0.77 28.06
C GLU A 282 22.40 -0.60 26.73
N LEU A 283 21.13 -0.22 26.76
CA LEU A 283 20.33 0.10 25.58
C LEU A 283 20.52 1.57 25.20
N THR A 284 21.06 1.83 24.01
CA THR A 284 21.19 3.19 23.49
C THR A 284 19.87 3.66 22.86
N PRO A 285 19.66 5.00 22.69
CA PRO A 285 18.53 5.53 21.92
C PRO A 285 18.37 4.87 20.55
N ASP A 286 19.47 4.60 19.84
CA ASP A 286 19.45 3.93 18.54
C ASP A 286 18.93 2.48 18.65
N ASN A 287 19.31 1.74 19.70
CA ASN A 287 18.78 0.39 19.93
C ASN A 287 17.27 0.45 20.16
N VAL A 288 16.84 1.36 21.04
CA VAL A 288 15.42 1.55 21.41
C VAL A 288 14.58 1.98 20.21
N SER A 289 15.12 2.80 19.30
CA SER A 289 14.41 3.26 18.09
C SER A 289 13.95 2.13 17.16
N ASN A 290 14.59 0.95 17.24
CA ASN A 290 14.27 -0.23 16.43
C ASN A 290 13.17 -1.11 17.04
N PHE A 291 12.81 -0.93 18.31
CA PHE A 291 11.85 -1.81 18.98
C PHE A 291 10.42 -1.68 18.42
N PRO A 292 9.87 -0.47 18.14
CA PRO A 292 8.57 -0.38 17.48
C PRO A 292 8.59 -0.92 16.04
N TYR A 293 9.74 -0.83 15.36
CA TYR A 293 9.93 -1.45 14.04
C TYR A 293 9.85 -2.99 14.14
N LEU A 294 10.56 -3.60 15.11
CA LEU A 294 10.49 -5.03 15.39
C LEU A 294 9.07 -5.46 15.81
N CYS A 295 8.39 -4.68 16.65
CA CYS A 295 6.99 -4.92 17.01
C CYS A 295 6.11 -5.12 15.78
N GLY A 296 6.17 -4.19 14.82
CA GLY A 296 5.36 -4.27 13.60
C GLY A 296 5.74 -5.47 12.75
N PHE A 297 7.03 -5.62 12.44
CA PHE A 297 7.51 -6.65 11.52
C PHE A 297 7.34 -8.07 12.07
N GLU A 298 7.77 -8.35 13.30
CA GLU A 298 7.62 -9.67 13.90
C GLU A 298 6.13 -10.05 14.01
N SER A 299 5.27 -9.08 14.32
CA SER A 299 3.84 -9.36 14.45
C SER A 299 3.19 -9.78 13.15
N GLN A 300 3.52 -9.13 12.03
CA GLN A 300 2.98 -9.53 10.73
C GLN A 300 3.63 -10.79 10.15
N ILE A 301 4.91 -11.05 10.46
CA ILE A 301 5.60 -12.28 10.02
C ILE A 301 5.01 -13.50 10.73
N THR A 302 4.91 -13.44 12.06
CA THR A 302 4.52 -14.58 12.90
C THR A 302 3.01 -14.71 13.09
N ARG A 303 2.24 -13.69 12.69
CA ARG A 303 0.80 -13.55 12.97
C ARG A 303 0.47 -13.58 14.46
N ARG A 304 1.42 -13.17 15.31
CA ARG A 304 1.28 -13.09 16.76
C ARG A 304 1.91 -11.79 17.23
N ARG A 305 1.28 -11.09 18.17
CA ARG A 305 1.83 -9.84 18.71
C ARG A 305 3.24 -10.10 19.27
N SER A 306 4.20 -9.35 18.75
CA SER A 306 5.59 -9.38 19.22
C SER A 306 5.70 -8.82 20.63
N PRO A 307 6.57 -9.39 21.49
CA PRO A 307 6.81 -8.85 22.82
C PRO A 307 7.38 -7.42 22.79
N PHE A 308 8.03 -7.00 21.69
CA PHE A 308 8.47 -5.61 21.53
C PHE A 308 7.32 -4.60 21.56
N CYS A 309 6.11 -5.01 21.22
CA CYS A 309 4.93 -4.14 21.24
C CYS A 309 4.53 -3.69 22.65
N ASP A 310 4.99 -4.41 23.68
CA ASP A 310 4.63 -4.16 25.09
C ASP A 310 5.74 -3.41 25.84
N VAL A 311 6.84 -3.05 25.16
CA VAL A 311 8.00 -2.34 25.75
C VAL A 311 7.74 -0.85 25.95
N PHE A 312 6.90 -0.25 25.11
CA PHE A 312 6.59 1.18 25.08
C PHE A 312 5.24 1.44 25.72
N THR A 313 5.10 2.58 26.39
CA THR A 313 3.77 3.07 26.81
C THR A 313 3.00 3.58 25.58
N PRO A 314 1.66 3.73 25.66
CA PRO A 314 0.87 4.32 24.58
C PRO A 314 1.39 5.70 24.13
N GLU A 315 1.77 6.56 25.08
CA GLU A 315 2.30 7.90 24.78
C GLU A 315 3.63 7.84 24.02
N GLU A 316 4.51 6.90 24.37
CA GLU A 316 5.79 6.70 23.68
C GLU A 316 5.60 6.12 22.27
N ILE A 317 4.59 5.25 22.07
CA ILE A 317 4.20 4.80 20.73
C ILE A 317 3.67 5.97 19.89
N LEU A 318 2.89 6.89 20.46
CA LEU A 318 2.44 8.09 19.74
C LEU A 318 3.62 9.03 19.39
N GLN A 319 4.67 9.08 20.21
CA GLN A 319 5.91 9.80 19.87
C GLN A 319 6.65 9.12 18.72
N TYR A 320 6.68 7.78 18.67
CA TYR A 320 7.21 7.04 17.53
C TYR A 320 6.37 7.25 16.26
N GLU A 321 5.04 7.27 16.36
CA GLU A 321 4.15 7.58 15.25
C GLU A 321 4.48 8.97 14.67
N TYR A 322 4.62 9.98 15.53
CA TYR A 322 4.99 11.31 15.09
C TYR A 322 6.37 11.38 14.42
N ARG A 323 7.34 10.57 14.90
CA ARG A 323 8.61 10.39 14.20
C ARG A 323 8.37 9.90 12.77
N GLN A 324 7.55 8.85 12.59
CA GLN A 324 7.23 8.34 11.25
C GLN A 324 6.54 9.40 10.39
N ASP A 325 5.69 10.23 10.98
CA ASP A 325 5.05 11.35 10.28
C ASP A 325 6.10 12.34 9.77
N LEU A 326 7.09 12.72 10.59
CA LEU A 326 8.19 13.58 10.15
C LEU A 326 9.03 12.94 9.04
N ARG A 327 9.35 11.64 9.18
CA ARG A 327 10.08 10.87 8.16
C ARG A 327 9.37 10.94 6.81
N TYR A 328 8.08 10.64 6.78
CA TYR A 328 7.33 10.58 5.53
C TYR A 328 6.91 11.95 5.02
N TRP A 329 6.54 12.90 5.88
CA TRP A 329 6.17 14.26 5.50
C TRP A 329 7.33 14.96 4.77
N TYR A 330 8.54 14.88 5.32
CA TYR A 330 9.73 15.56 4.79
C TYR A 330 10.58 14.69 3.85
N GLY A 331 10.39 13.38 3.85
CA GLY A 331 11.07 12.45 2.93
C GLY A 331 10.39 12.39 1.55
N THR A 332 9.10 12.06 1.54
CA THR A 332 8.33 11.76 0.31
C THR A 332 6.92 12.36 0.29
N GLY A 333 6.59 13.19 1.28
CA GLY A 333 5.25 13.75 1.50
C GLY A 333 5.18 15.26 1.28
N PRO A 334 4.17 15.96 1.82
CA PRO A 334 3.89 17.36 1.46
C PRO A 334 5.04 18.34 1.76
N GLY A 335 5.89 18.02 2.74
CA GLY A 335 7.07 18.81 3.09
C GLY A 335 8.30 18.56 2.21
N SER A 336 8.23 17.62 1.26
CA SER A 336 9.35 17.25 0.38
C SER A 336 9.38 18.01 -0.97
N PHE A 337 8.52 19.02 -1.14
CA PHE A 337 8.40 19.83 -2.36
C PHE A 337 8.18 18.97 -3.62
N ASN A 338 9.02 19.13 -4.65
CA ASN A 338 8.87 18.43 -5.94
C ASN A 338 8.91 16.89 -5.81
N ASN A 339 9.57 16.36 -4.78
CA ASN A 339 9.56 14.92 -4.52
C ASN A 339 8.16 14.36 -4.23
N ALA A 340 7.24 15.19 -3.73
CA ALA A 340 5.85 14.80 -3.53
C ALA A 340 5.08 14.71 -4.86
N SER A 341 5.43 15.61 -5.80
CA SER A 341 4.74 15.80 -7.09
C SER A 341 5.02 14.71 -8.12
N VAL A 342 6.00 13.83 -7.88
CA VAL A 342 6.38 12.79 -8.85
C VAL A 342 5.21 11.87 -9.22
N MET A 343 4.21 11.70 -8.35
CA MET A 343 3.02 10.87 -8.60
C MET A 343 1.84 11.62 -9.26
N LEU A 344 1.98 12.90 -9.62
CA LEU A 344 0.94 13.64 -10.35
C LEU A 344 0.51 12.96 -11.66
N PRO A 345 1.41 12.38 -12.48
CA PRO A 345 1.00 11.61 -13.66
C PRO A 345 0.03 10.47 -13.36
N VAL A 346 0.22 9.80 -12.22
CA VAL A 346 -0.66 8.69 -11.81
C VAL A 346 -2.02 9.22 -11.40
N ILE A 347 -2.09 10.36 -10.70
CA ILE A 347 -3.37 10.99 -10.31
C ILE A 347 -4.12 11.43 -11.57
N GLU A 348 -3.44 12.09 -12.50
CA GLU A 348 -4.00 12.54 -13.78
C GLU A 348 -4.57 11.36 -14.59
N GLY A 349 -3.79 10.29 -14.79
CA GLY A 349 -4.28 9.11 -15.51
C GLY A 349 -5.46 8.39 -14.82
N VAL A 350 -5.55 8.46 -13.49
CA VAL A 350 -6.73 7.96 -12.76
C VAL A 350 -7.94 8.87 -12.98
N VAL A 351 -7.77 10.19 -12.94
CA VAL A 351 -8.87 11.14 -13.20
C VAL A 351 -9.36 11.03 -14.63
N ASP A 352 -8.47 10.93 -15.62
CA ASP A 352 -8.79 10.67 -17.02
C ASP A 352 -9.63 9.41 -17.20
N LEU A 353 -9.24 8.33 -16.51
CA LEU A 353 -9.96 7.07 -16.52
C LEU A 353 -11.35 7.20 -15.90
N LEU A 354 -11.50 7.94 -14.80
CA LEU A 354 -12.79 8.16 -14.16
C LEU A 354 -13.70 9.06 -15.00
N LYS A 355 -13.15 10.08 -15.67
CA LYS A 355 -13.91 10.92 -16.61
C LYS A 355 -14.40 10.11 -17.81
N SER A 356 -13.55 9.22 -18.33
CA SER A 356 -13.85 8.36 -19.48
C SER A 356 -14.82 7.21 -19.14
N GLY A 357 -14.77 6.69 -17.92
CA GLY A 357 -15.70 5.70 -17.39
C GLY A 357 -15.31 4.23 -17.55
N PRO A 358 -16.16 3.31 -17.07
CA PRO A 358 -15.82 1.88 -17.02
C PRO A 358 -15.79 1.19 -18.40
N GLU A 359 -16.35 1.83 -19.43
CA GLU A 359 -16.39 1.30 -20.80
C GLU A 359 -15.19 1.78 -21.64
N THR A 360 -14.20 2.43 -21.02
CA THR A 360 -12.99 2.90 -21.74
C THR A 360 -12.26 1.72 -22.39
N PRO A 361 -12.02 1.77 -23.72
CA PRO A 361 -11.28 0.73 -24.42
C PRO A 361 -9.85 0.55 -23.91
N VAL A 362 -9.35 -0.68 -23.96
CA VAL A 362 -7.96 -1.03 -23.64
C VAL A 362 -7.26 -1.50 -24.91
N GLU A 363 -6.27 -0.74 -25.35
CA GLU A 363 -5.40 -1.09 -26.46
C GLU A 363 -4.43 -2.23 -26.08
N GLY A 364 -4.12 -3.09 -27.04
CA GLY A 364 -3.21 -4.23 -26.82
C GLY A 364 -3.80 -5.39 -26.00
N ALA A 365 -5.08 -5.34 -25.65
CA ALA A 365 -5.77 -6.41 -24.93
C ALA A 365 -5.90 -7.70 -25.78
N SER A 366 -4.86 -8.53 -25.75
CA SER A 366 -4.83 -9.86 -26.39
C SER A 366 -5.37 -10.97 -25.49
N SER A 367 -5.29 -10.77 -24.18
CA SER A 367 -5.89 -11.61 -23.14
C SER A 367 -6.44 -10.71 -22.04
N GLY A 368 -7.72 -10.84 -21.69
CA GLY A 368 -8.38 -9.92 -20.76
C GLY A 368 -9.66 -9.29 -21.32
N PRO A 369 -10.38 -8.47 -20.51
CA PRO A 369 -11.38 -7.55 -21.01
C PRO A 369 -10.72 -6.52 -21.96
N ASN A 370 -11.44 -6.14 -23.01
CA ASN A 370 -11.07 -5.09 -23.96
C ASN A 370 -11.49 -3.68 -23.51
N ILE A 371 -12.02 -3.58 -22.28
CA ILE A 371 -12.37 -2.35 -21.59
C ILE A 371 -11.78 -2.37 -20.18
N THR A 372 -11.70 -1.21 -19.54
CA THR A 372 -11.16 -1.06 -18.18
C THR A 372 -12.08 -1.70 -17.13
N GLY A 373 -13.39 -1.59 -17.30
CA GLY A 373 -14.39 -2.09 -16.38
C GLY A 373 -14.57 -1.18 -15.15
N PRO A 374 -15.51 -1.53 -14.25
CA PRO A 374 -15.82 -0.72 -13.07
C PRO A 374 -14.75 -0.80 -11.97
N LEU A 375 -13.81 -1.75 -12.03
CA LEU A 375 -12.76 -1.91 -11.02
C LEU A 375 -11.38 -2.01 -11.66
N THR A 376 -10.51 -1.06 -11.32
CA THR A 376 -9.08 -1.08 -11.61
C THR A 376 -8.30 -1.24 -10.32
N VAL A 377 -7.35 -2.18 -10.27
CA VAL A 377 -6.48 -2.41 -9.10
C VAL A 377 -5.02 -2.40 -9.50
N ALA A 378 -4.20 -1.68 -8.74
CA ALA A 378 -2.78 -1.50 -9.00
C ALA A 378 -1.95 -1.63 -7.71
N PHE A 379 -0.73 -2.16 -7.82
CA PHE A 379 0.19 -2.36 -6.69
C PHE A 379 1.52 -1.60 -6.83
N THR A 380 1.93 -0.87 -5.78
CA THR A 380 3.15 -0.06 -5.71
C THR A 380 3.88 -0.22 -4.35
N HIS A 381 4.86 0.63 -4.02
CA HIS A 381 5.58 0.62 -2.74
C HIS A 381 5.13 1.75 -1.79
N ASP A 382 5.70 1.76 -0.58
CA ASP A 382 5.44 2.72 0.49
C ASP A 382 5.75 4.18 0.11
N ASN A 383 6.89 4.41 -0.56
CA ASN A 383 7.26 5.76 -0.96
C ASN A 383 6.29 6.30 -2.00
N GLN A 384 5.95 5.52 -3.02
CA GLN A 384 5.00 5.91 -4.07
C GLN A 384 3.59 6.08 -3.54
N ILE A 385 3.11 5.21 -2.65
CA ILE A 385 1.78 5.40 -2.06
C ILE A 385 1.76 6.67 -1.20
N ASN A 386 2.82 6.98 -0.45
CA ASN A 386 2.89 8.22 0.31
C ASN A 386 2.95 9.47 -0.59
N GLN A 387 3.72 9.44 -1.67
CA GLN A 387 3.76 10.50 -2.69
C GLN A 387 2.38 10.72 -3.32
N LEU A 388 1.71 9.63 -3.69
CA LEU A 388 0.36 9.66 -4.23
C LEU A 388 -0.60 10.34 -3.26
N VAL A 389 -0.70 9.86 -2.02
CA VAL A 389 -1.56 10.43 -0.97
C VAL A 389 -1.28 11.93 -0.78
N SER A 390 0.01 12.30 -0.76
CA SER A 390 0.45 13.67 -0.50
C SER A 390 0.06 14.65 -1.61
N SER A 391 -0.18 14.15 -2.82
CA SER A 391 -0.53 14.96 -3.99
C SER A 391 -2.04 15.04 -4.25
N LEU A 392 -2.88 14.32 -3.50
CA LEU A 392 -4.35 14.30 -3.66
C LEU A 392 -5.07 15.60 -3.29
N GLY A 393 -4.40 16.51 -2.55
CA GLY A 393 -5.02 17.74 -2.03
C GLY A 393 -5.73 17.58 -0.67
N ILE A 394 -5.90 16.37 -0.16
CA ILE A 394 -6.58 16.09 1.13
C ILE A 394 -5.85 16.67 2.35
N PHE A 395 -4.57 17.03 2.19
CA PHE A 395 -3.72 17.62 3.25
C PHE A 395 -3.38 19.09 3.01
N ASP A 396 -4.06 19.78 2.09
CA ASP A 396 -3.70 21.15 1.71
C ASP A 396 -3.88 22.19 2.82
N GLU A 397 -4.77 21.91 3.77
CA GLU A 397 -4.97 22.74 4.97
C GLU A 397 -4.16 22.27 6.19
N GLN A 398 -3.41 21.16 6.08
CA GLN A 398 -2.55 20.67 7.17
C GLN A 398 -1.31 21.59 7.29
N PRO A 399 -1.10 22.25 8.44
CA PRO A 399 0.14 22.99 8.67
C PRO A 399 1.35 22.06 8.63
N ALA A 400 2.50 22.58 8.23
CA ALA A 400 3.76 21.84 8.26
C ALA A 400 4.04 21.27 9.65
N LEU A 401 4.54 20.02 9.69
CA LEU A 401 4.86 19.33 10.93
C LEU A 401 6.11 19.91 11.57
N THR A 402 6.09 20.15 12.88
CA THR A 402 7.21 20.74 13.62
C THR A 402 8.18 19.68 14.12
N ALA A 403 9.49 19.93 14.03
CA ALA A 403 10.51 18.97 14.43
C ALA A 403 10.62 18.77 15.96
N ASP A 404 10.15 19.74 16.75
CA ASP A 404 10.38 19.85 18.19
C ASP A 404 9.15 19.58 19.05
N SER A 405 7.99 19.42 18.42
CA SER A 405 6.71 19.26 19.12
C SER A 405 5.69 18.51 18.26
N MET A 406 4.94 17.61 18.88
CA MET A 406 3.86 16.87 18.25
C MET A 406 2.56 17.65 18.30
N ASN A 407 1.97 17.95 17.14
CA ASN A 407 0.60 18.45 17.05
C ASN A 407 -0.39 17.26 17.14
N SER A 408 -1.16 17.20 18.23
CA SER A 408 -2.16 16.14 18.44
C SER A 408 -3.38 16.25 17.52
N SER A 409 -3.64 17.43 16.92
CA SER A 409 -4.75 17.69 16.01
C SER A 409 -4.39 17.47 14.53
N ARG A 410 -3.20 16.97 14.23
CA ARG A 410 -2.76 16.71 12.84
C ARG A 410 -3.65 15.64 12.19
N ILE A 411 -3.94 15.82 10.91
CA ILE A 411 -4.66 14.83 10.10
C ILE A 411 -3.72 13.97 9.28
N TYR A 412 -2.50 14.44 9.00
CA TYR A 412 -1.44 13.63 8.38
C TYR A 412 -0.84 12.71 9.44
N VAL A 413 -1.12 11.41 9.29
CA VAL A 413 -0.59 10.34 10.16
C VAL A 413 -0.16 9.18 9.27
N SER A 414 1.12 8.83 9.29
CA SER A 414 1.74 7.85 8.39
C SER A 414 1.09 6.47 8.49
N SER A 415 0.75 6.00 9.69
CA SER A 415 0.07 4.71 9.88
C SER A 415 -1.30 4.65 9.17
N ARG A 416 -1.94 5.81 8.95
CA ARG A 416 -3.21 5.93 8.21
C ARG A 416 -3.02 6.14 6.71
N ASN A 417 -1.82 6.52 6.28
CA ASN A 417 -1.52 6.85 4.88
C ASN A 417 -0.90 5.66 4.15
N ASN A 418 0.12 5.04 4.75
CA ASN A 418 0.95 4.04 4.07
C ASN A 418 1.35 2.83 4.95
N PRO A 419 0.43 2.21 5.73
CA PRO A 419 0.72 0.95 6.40
C PRO A 419 1.08 -0.14 5.38
N MET A 420 1.50 -1.32 5.83
CA MET A 420 1.57 -2.49 4.93
C MET A 420 0.19 -2.68 4.26
N ARG A 421 0.15 -3.04 2.97
CA ARG A 421 -1.07 -3.05 2.14
C ARG A 421 -1.83 -1.72 2.08
N GLY A 422 -1.24 -0.61 2.55
CA GLY A 422 -1.88 0.71 2.57
C GLY A 422 -2.49 1.06 1.21
N THR A 423 -3.74 1.51 1.20
CA THR A 423 -4.53 1.64 -0.03
C THR A 423 -5.13 3.02 -0.17
N VAL A 424 -4.95 3.61 -1.36
CA VAL A 424 -5.66 4.80 -1.83
C VAL A 424 -6.75 4.37 -2.79
N THR A 425 -7.96 4.85 -2.55
CA THR A 425 -9.11 4.57 -3.41
C THR A 425 -9.64 5.86 -4.01
N PHE A 426 -9.90 5.82 -5.32
CA PHE A 426 -10.63 6.82 -6.06
C PHE A 426 -11.95 6.20 -6.49
N GLU A 427 -13.06 6.69 -5.96
CA GLU A 427 -14.40 6.24 -6.36
C GLU A 427 -15.07 7.33 -7.19
N ARG A 428 -15.66 6.92 -8.32
CA ARG A 428 -16.58 7.75 -9.08
C ARG A 428 -17.98 7.49 -8.59
N ILE A 429 -18.57 8.51 -7.99
CA ILE A 429 -19.96 8.52 -7.54
C ILE A 429 -20.80 9.16 -8.62
N ASN A 430 -21.84 8.45 -9.06
CA ASN A 430 -22.83 8.92 -10.01
C ASN A 430 -24.16 9.18 -9.26
N CYS A 431 -24.60 10.43 -9.27
CA CYS A 431 -25.85 10.86 -8.66
C CYS A 431 -26.77 11.41 -9.76
N SER A 432 -27.51 10.53 -10.43
CA SER A 432 -28.44 10.88 -11.52
C SER A 432 -27.76 11.58 -12.71
N GLY A 433 -26.54 11.16 -13.08
CA GLY A 433 -25.78 11.68 -14.21
C GLY A 433 -24.68 12.68 -13.81
N GLU A 434 -24.77 13.27 -12.63
CA GLU A 434 -23.70 14.11 -12.07
C GLU A 434 -22.59 13.23 -11.47
N LEU A 435 -21.34 13.53 -11.82
CA LEU A 435 -20.18 12.73 -11.43
C LEU A 435 -19.36 13.42 -10.34
N TYR A 436 -19.00 12.66 -9.32
CA TYR A 436 -18.18 13.13 -8.21
C TYR A 436 -17.04 12.16 -7.93
N LEU A 437 -15.88 12.69 -7.55
CA LEU A 437 -14.76 11.94 -7.01
C LEU A 437 -14.87 11.86 -5.48
N ARG A 438 -14.79 10.64 -4.94
CA ARG A 438 -14.58 10.39 -3.51
C ARG A 438 -13.25 9.68 -3.31
N LEU A 439 -12.44 10.24 -2.40
CA LEU A 439 -11.14 9.69 -2.04
C LEU A 439 -11.22 8.95 -0.70
N LEU A 440 -10.56 7.79 -0.62
CA LEU A 440 -10.44 7.03 0.61
C LEU A 440 -9.00 6.62 0.89
N LEU A 441 -8.60 6.72 2.15
CA LEU A 441 -7.36 6.15 2.68
C LEU A 441 -7.72 4.98 3.57
N ASN A 442 -7.29 3.77 3.21
CA ASN A 442 -7.54 2.55 3.98
C ASN A 442 -9.01 2.42 4.40
N ASP A 443 -9.94 2.58 3.45
CA ASP A 443 -11.38 2.48 3.65
C ASP A 443 -12.08 3.66 4.36
N ALA A 444 -11.33 4.65 4.87
CA ALA A 444 -11.89 5.88 5.43
C ALA A 444 -11.96 7.01 4.39
N VAL A 445 -13.05 7.78 4.37
CA VAL A 445 -13.25 8.89 3.43
C VAL A 445 -12.44 10.11 3.84
N TYR A 446 -11.66 10.67 2.91
CA TYR A 446 -10.87 11.88 3.09
C TYR A 446 -11.30 12.95 2.07
N PRO A 447 -12.07 13.98 2.48
CA PRO A 447 -12.50 15.03 1.57
C PRO A 447 -11.35 15.97 1.22
N VAL A 448 -11.35 16.52 0.01
CA VAL A 448 -10.45 17.61 -0.36
C VAL A 448 -11.00 18.91 0.22
N PRO A 449 -10.26 19.67 1.05
CA PRO A 449 -10.83 20.82 1.76
C PRO A 449 -11.41 21.90 0.83
N SER A 450 -10.74 22.15 -0.30
CA SER A 450 -11.16 23.09 -1.35
C SER A 450 -12.26 22.53 -2.27
N CYS A 451 -12.48 21.21 -2.29
CA CYS A 451 -13.45 20.56 -3.17
C CYS A 451 -14.22 19.43 -2.46
N ARG A 452 -15.32 19.81 -1.80
CA ARG A 452 -16.15 18.90 -1.00
C ARG A 452 -17.65 19.26 -1.05
N SER A 453 -18.06 19.90 -2.14
CA SER A 453 -19.44 20.38 -2.38
C SER A 453 -20.39 19.28 -2.83
N GLY A 454 -19.88 18.10 -3.20
CA GLY A 454 -20.65 16.95 -3.65
C GLY A 454 -21.25 16.11 -2.52
N PRO A 455 -22.18 15.19 -2.85
CA PRO A 455 -22.79 14.28 -1.89
C PRO A 455 -21.77 13.46 -1.09
N GLY A 456 -21.96 13.35 0.22
CA GLY A 456 -21.01 12.65 1.10
C GLY A 456 -19.64 13.33 1.19
N SER A 457 -19.58 14.65 1.02
CA SER A 457 -18.35 15.44 0.97
C SER A 457 -17.39 15.03 -0.16
N SER A 458 -17.95 14.50 -1.25
CA SER A 458 -17.22 14.25 -2.49
C SER A 458 -16.95 15.55 -3.25
N CYS A 459 -16.05 15.50 -4.23
CA CYS A 459 -15.69 16.61 -5.10
C CYS A 459 -16.37 16.43 -6.46
N PRO A 460 -17.05 17.41 -7.07
CA PRO A 460 -17.46 17.31 -8.48
C PRO A 460 -16.25 16.93 -9.34
N LEU A 461 -16.39 15.91 -10.19
CA LEU A 461 -15.23 15.29 -10.86
C LEU A 461 -14.46 16.29 -11.73
N ASP A 462 -15.18 17.12 -12.49
CA ASP A 462 -14.57 18.17 -13.31
C ASP A 462 -13.92 19.27 -12.46
N GLN A 463 -14.50 19.60 -11.30
CA GLN A 463 -13.90 20.57 -10.37
C GLN A 463 -12.58 20.03 -9.79
N TYR A 464 -12.50 18.73 -9.48
CA TYR A 464 -11.24 18.13 -9.03
C TYR A 464 -10.16 18.28 -10.11
N ASN A 465 -10.52 17.97 -11.36
CA ASN A 465 -9.62 18.05 -12.50
C ASN A 465 -9.12 19.49 -12.74
N ASP A 466 -10.07 20.41 -12.89
CA ASP A 466 -9.81 21.75 -13.41
C ASP A 466 -9.29 22.73 -12.35
N GLU A 467 -9.52 22.46 -11.07
CA GLU A 467 -9.09 23.34 -9.97
C GLU A 467 -8.03 22.67 -9.07
N VAL A 468 -8.32 21.48 -8.54
CA VAL A 468 -7.44 20.83 -7.57
C VAL A 468 -6.18 20.31 -8.26
N LEU A 469 -6.35 19.45 -9.27
CA LEU A 469 -5.25 18.79 -9.96
C LEU A 469 -4.47 19.76 -10.86
N ALA A 470 -5.17 20.58 -11.64
CA ALA A 470 -4.54 21.65 -12.42
C ALA A 470 -3.71 22.59 -11.53
N GLY A 471 -4.20 22.96 -10.34
CA GLY A 471 -3.45 23.77 -9.38
C GLY A 471 -2.20 23.06 -8.82
N LYS A 472 -2.21 21.72 -8.69
CA LYS A 472 -1.00 20.96 -8.35
C LYS A 472 0.04 21.03 -9.46
N TRP A 473 -0.39 20.84 -10.71
CA TRP A 473 0.49 20.95 -11.88
C TRP A 473 1.07 22.36 -12.04
N GLU A 474 0.25 23.40 -11.87
CA GLU A 474 0.70 24.80 -11.92
C GLU A 474 1.80 25.06 -10.89
N LYS A 475 1.64 24.54 -9.67
CA LYS A 475 2.62 24.70 -8.59
C LYS A 475 3.90 23.89 -8.81
N ALA A 476 3.78 22.67 -9.35
CA ALA A 476 4.91 21.75 -9.53
C ALA A 476 5.73 22.04 -10.80
N GLY A 477 5.09 22.55 -11.85
CA GLY A 477 5.64 22.52 -13.20
C GLY A 477 5.45 21.16 -13.87
N THR A 478 6.06 20.94 -15.02
CA THR A 478 6.01 19.66 -15.73
C THR A 478 6.93 18.64 -15.09
N PHE A 479 6.65 17.34 -15.30
CA PHE A 479 7.50 16.26 -14.81
C PHE A 479 8.95 16.42 -15.29
N GLU A 480 9.16 16.80 -16.55
CA GLU A 480 10.50 17.07 -17.07
C GLU A 480 11.21 18.18 -16.31
N SER A 481 10.48 19.27 -16.03
CA SER A 481 11.05 20.46 -15.42
C SER A 481 11.57 20.20 -14.01
N PHE A 482 10.83 19.44 -13.18
CA PHE A 482 11.27 19.17 -11.82
C PHE A 482 12.18 17.95 -11.71
N CYS A 483 12.22 17.08 -12.73
CA CYS A 483 13.11 15.93 -12.81
C CYS A 483 14.40 16.19 -13.61
N ASP A 484 14.64 17.41 -14.09
CA ASP A 484 15.77 17.76 -14.96
C ASP A 484 15.90 16.83 -16.19
N LEU A 485 14.77 16.55 -16.85
CA LEU A 485 14.71 15.72 -18.05
C LEU A 485 14.62 16.57 -19.33
N GLU A 486 14.93 15.95 -20.47
CA GLU A 486 14.79 16.59 -21.79
C GLU A 486 13.30 16.81 -22.12
N GLU A 487 12.97 17.96 -22.71
CA GLU A 487 11.60 18.30 -23.11
C GLU A 487 11.05 17.27 -24.10
N GLY A 488 9.85 16.74 -23.83
CA GLY A 488 9.21 15.72 -24.68
C GLY A 488 9.73 14.30 -24.46
N SER A 489 10.54 14.05 -23.42
CA SER A 489 11.00 12.70 -23.06
C SER A 489 9.96 11.88 -22.29
N VAL A 490 8.96 12.52 -21.67
CA VAL A 490 7.87 11.81 -20.98
C VAL A 490 6.97 11.08 -21.97
N THR A 491 6.34 10.02 -21.50
CA THR A 491 5.54 9.10 -22.33
C THR A 491 4.08 9.00 -21.86
N THR A 492 3.65 10.01 -21.11
CA THR A 492 2.28 10.20 -20.61
C THR A 492 1.34 10.66 -21.72
N SER A 493 0.04 10.76 -21.41
CA SER A 493 -0.96 11.44 -22.23
C SER A 493 -0.59 12.94 -22.40
N PRO A 494 -1.20 13.64 -23.38
CA PRO A 494 -1.02 15.09 -23.55
C PRO A 494 -1.36 15.91 -22.30
N ASP A 495 -2.28 15.42 -21.47
CA ASP A 495 -2.68 16.06 -20.21
C ASP A 495 -1.73 15.72 -19.04
N GLY A 496 -0.71 14.89 -19.29
CA GLY A 496 0.30 14.48 -18.31
C GLY A 496 -0.02 13.19 -17.56
N GLY A 497 -1.10 12.49 -17.94
CA GLY A 497 -1.58 11.27 -17.28
C GLY A 497 -0.90 9.98 -17.73
N VAL A 498 -0.74 9.03 -16.81
CA VAL A 498 -0.27 7.68 -17.16
C VAL A 498 -1.24 7.00 -18.13
N THR A 499 -0.72 6.23 -19.09
CA THR A 499 -1.52 5.56 -20.12
C THR A 499 -1.60 4.04 -19.94
N PHE A 500 -0.76 3.44 -19.08
CA PHE A 500 -0.69 1.97 -18.92
C PHE A 500 -2.02 1.32 -18.47
N PHE A 501 -2.96 2.08 -17.90
CA PHE A 501 -4.29 1.55 -17.58
C PHE A 501 -5.09 1.15 -18.82
N THR A 502 -4.87 1.85 -19.94
CA THR A 502 -5.61 1.72 -21.21
C THR A 502 -4.73 1.32 -22.39
N ASP A 503 -3.40 1.34 -22.26
CA ASP A 503 -2.47 0.92 -23.30
C ASP A 503 -1.54 -0.19 -22.78
N LEU A 504 -1.82 -1.42 -23.22
CA LEU A 504 -1.00 -2.60 -22.91
C LEU A 504 0.11 -2.86 -23.95
N THR A 505 0.27 -1.99 -24.94
CA THR A 505 1.31 -2.14 -25.97
C THR A 505 2.65 -1.54 -25.55
N LEU A 506 2.67 -0.79 -24.43
CA LEU A 506 3.89 -0.21 -23.85
C LEU A 506 4.97 -1.28 -23.65
N PRO A 507 6.20 -1.11 -24.18
CA PRO A 507 7.25 -2.13 -24.15
C PRO A 507 7.66 -2.58 -22.74
N ALA A 508 7.54 -1.69 -21.75
CA ALA A 508 7.86 -1.97 -20.35
C ALA A 508 6.80 -2.83 -19.64
N ILE A 509 5.68 -3.13 -20.29
CA ILE A 509 4.62 -3.98 -19.75
C ILE A 509 4.84 -5.42 -20.16
N ARG A 510 4.86 -6.31 -19.17
CA ARG A 510 4.76 -7.76 -19.40
C ARG A 510 3.44 -8.29 -18.84
N SER A 511 3.17 -9.57 -19.07
CA SER A 511 2.01 -10.26 -18.50
C SER A 511 2.45 -11.48 -17.72
N VAL A 512 1.89 -11.67 -16.53
CA VAL A 512 2.05 -12.89 -15.73
C VAL A 512 0.72 -13.36 -15.18
N GLN A 513 0.63 -14.66 -14.89
CA GLN A 513 -0.55 -15.25 -14.28
C GLN A 513 -0.53 -15.08 -12.74
N PRO A 514 -1.73 -14.98 -12.11
CA PRO A 514 -1.92 -15.07 -10.67
C PRO A 514 -1.36 -16.33 -10.02
#